data_AF-A0A538T810-F1
#
_entry.id   AF-A0A538T810-F1
#
_cell.length_a   1.000
_cell.length_b   1.000
_cell.length_c   1.000
_cell.angle_alpha   90.00
_cell.angle_beta   90.00
_cell.angle_gamma   90.00
#
_symmetry.space_group_name_H-M   'P 1'
#
loop_
_entity.id
_entity.type
_entity.pdbx_description
1 polymer ?
#
loop_
_entity_poly.entity_id
_entity_poly.type
_entity_poly.pdbx_seq_one_letter_code
_entity_poly.pdbx_strand_id
1 'polypeptide(L)'
;MRASLLGLVINLFLALGKLVAGVLGHSHALIADATESLGDVFGSVIVWRGLKIAARPPDPEHPYGHGKAEPIAAAFVAVLLVGAGVGIAIQSVHEIASPHRGPAAFTLVVLLAVIAIKEGLFQSVNRVGRRIGSAAVHTDAWHHRSDAVTSAAAAIGIAIALIGGKGYEVADDWAALFASGVILFTGLRLLRPAVEELMDRSPEPGLVEKAVRVAEDRPGVHRVEKLLMRKMGLYYIADMHLEVSPTMTVFEGHSIAHGVKEAVRAALPQIVELTIHIEPARPGTAPARGERAQAPR
;
A
#
# COMPACT_ATOMS: atom_id res chain seq x y z
N MET A 1 19.39 0.73 -4.19
CA MET A 1 19.11 1.07 -5.60
C MET A 1 19.62 0.02 -6.59
N ARG A 2 20.93 -0.29 -6.66
CA ARG A 2 21.44 -1.32 -7.61
C ARG A 2 20.86 -2.73 -7.38
N ALA A 3 20.71 -3.15 -6.12
CA ALA A 3 20.10 -4.44 -5.77
C ALA A 3 18.61 -4.52 -6.12
N SER A 4 17.83 -3.46 -5.87
CA SER A 4 16.40 -3.38 -6.21
C SER A 4 16.16 -3.37 -7.73
N LEU A 5 17.02 -2.70 -8.50
CA LEU A 5 16.95 -2.71 -9.96
C LEU A 5 17.28 -4.10 -10.52
N LEU A 6 18.31 -4.75 -9.97
CA LEU A 6 18.67 -6.12 -10.34
C LEU A 6 17.54 -7.11 -10.02
N GLY A 7 16.92 -7.00 -8.84
CA GLY A 7 15.76 -7.80 -8.45
C GLY A 7 14.57 -7.60 -9.38
N LEU A 8 14.26 -6.35 -9.75
CA LEU A 8 13.20 -6.03 -10.71
C LEU A 8 13.46 -6.66 -12.10
N VAL A 9 14.71 -6.58 -12.58
CA VAL A 9 15.10 -7.18 -13.86
C VAL A 9 14.99 -8.71 -13.81
N ILE A 10 15.46 -9.34 -12.72
CA ILE A 10 15.31 -10.79 -12.53
C ILE A 10 13.84 -11.19 -12.51
N ASN A 11 13.00 -10.49 -11.74
CA ASN A 11 11.56 -10.76 -11.67
C ASN A 11 10.88 -10.58 -13.03
N LEU A 12 11.26 -9.58 -13.81
CA LEU A 12 10.74 -9.38 -15.17
C LEU A 12 11.10 -10.56 -16.09
N PHE A 13 12.34 -11.02 -16.09
CA PHE A 13 12.75 -12.17 -16.89
C PHE A 13 12.05 -13.47 -16.44
N LEU A 14 11.90 -13.68 -15.14
CA LEU A 14 11.15 -14.83 -14.61
C LEU A 14 9.68 -14.76 -15.05
N ALA A 15 9.05 -13.59 -14.95
CA ALA A 15 7.65 -13.40 -15.32
C ALA A 15 7.41 -13.62 -16.83
N LEU A 16 8.29 -13.09 -17.69
CA LEU A 16 8.25 -13.35 -19.13
C LEU A 16 8.49 -14.84 -19.46
N GLY A 17 9.44 -15.47 -18.79
CA GLY A 17 9.72 -16.90 -18.96
C GLY A 17 8.51 -17.78 -18.61
N LYS A 18 7.84 -17.48 -17.49
CA LYS A 18 6.59 -18.14 -17.09
C LYS A 18 5.50 -17.94 -18.14
N LEU A 19 5.30 -16.70 -18.62
CA LEU A 19 4.26 -16.40 -19.60
C LEU A 19 4.46 -17.17 -20.91
N VAL A 20 5.68 -17.12 -21.46
CA VAL A 20 6.03 -17.84 -22.69
C VAL A 20 5.85 -19.35 -22.50
N ALA A 21 6.34 -19.90 -21.38
CA ALA A 21 6.18 -21.32 -21.09
C ALA A 21 4.72 -21.74 -20.88
N GLY A 22 3.92 -20.90 -20.22
CA GLY A 22 2.49 -21.14 -19.98
C GLY A 22 1.69 -21.14 -21.28
N VAL A 23 1.95 -20.19 -22.18
CA VAL A 23 1.27 -20.12 -23.49
C VAL A 23 1.68 -21.30 -24.38
N LEU A 24 2.97 -21.57 -24.51
CA LEU A 24 3.47 -22.68 -25.34
C LEU A 24 3.08 -24.05 -24.77
N GLY A 25 2.94 -24.13 -23.45
CA GLY A 25 2.66 -25.37 -22.73
C GLY A 25 1.20 -25.55 -22.35
N HIS A 26 0.30 -24.66 -22.79
CA HIS A 26 -1.14 -24.70 -22.49
C HIS A 26 -1.44 -24.87 -20.99
N SER A 27 -0.74 -24.12 -20.13
CA SER A 27 -0.96 -24.12 -18.67
C SER A 27 -1.52 -22.76 -18.24
N HIS A 28 -2.79 -22.76 -17.87
CA HIS A 28 -3.50 -21.62 -17.31
C HIS A 28 -2.98 -21.28 -15.92
N ALA A 29 -2.59 -22.28 -15.12
CA ALA A 29 -2.00 -22.04 -13.80
C ALA A 29 -0.67 -21.28 -13.91
N LEU A 30 0.17 -21.65 -14.88
CA LEU A 30 1.44 -20.97 -15.14
C LEU A 30 1.22 -19.55 -15.73
N ILE A 31 0.20 -19.36 -16.56
CA ILE A 31 -0.19 -18.02 -17.05
C ILE A 31 -0.68 -17.12 -15.91
N ALA A 32 -1.47 -17.66 -14.97
CA ALA A 32 -1.94 -16.92 -13.80
C ALA A 32 -0.77 -16.47 -12.91
N ASP A 33 0.15 -17.37 -12.60
CA ASP A 33 1.38 -17.10 -11.83
C ASP A 33 2.34 -16.13 -12.56
N ALA A 34 2.38 -16.17 -13.90
CA ALA A 34 3.08 -15.18 -14.71
C ALA A 34 2.43 -13.79 -14.62
N THR A 35 1.10 -13.73 -14.66
CA THR A 35 0.32 -12.48 -14.61
C THR A 35 0.47 -11.79 -13.27
N GLU A 36 0.45 -12.53 -12.17
CA GLU A 36 0.78 -12.01 -10.83
C GLU A 36 2.19 -11.40 -10.83
N SER A 37 3.19 -12.15 -11.29
CA SER A 37 4.59 -11.69 -11.30
C SER A 37 4.80 -10.46 -12.21
N LEU A 38 4.11 -10.38 -13.36
CA LEU A 38 4.13 -9.20 -14.23
C LEU A 38 3.44 -8.01 -13.55
N GLY A 39 2.31 -8.25 -12.88
CA GLY A 39 1.57 -7.25 -12.10
C GLY A 39 2.46 -6.58 -11.06
N ASP A 40 3.29 -7.34 -10.35
CA ASP A 40 4.23 -6.80 -9.37
C ASP A 40 5.32 -5.94 -10.00
N VAL A 41 5.90 -6.38 -11.13
CA VAL A 41 6.94 -5.64 -11.85
C VAL A 41 6.40 -4.32 -12.39
N PHE A 42 5.29 -4.37 -13.14
CA PHE A 42 4.65 -3.17 -13.69
C PHE A 42 4.09 -2.28 -12.59
N GLY A 43 3.48 -2.87 -11.57
CA GLY A 43 2.96 -2.18 -10.40
C GLY A 43 4.04 -1.39 -9.68
N SER A 44 5.21 -2.01 -9.45
CA SER A 44 6.37 -1.35 -8.85
C SER A 44 6.84 -0.14 -9.66
N VAL A 45 6.87 -0.24 -10.99
CA VAL A 45 7.26 0.87 -11.87
C VAL A 45 6.24 2.00 -11.82
N ILE A 46 4.95 1.68 -11.87
CA ILE A 46 3.85 2.65 -11.81
C ILE A 46 3.83 3.36 -10.46
N VAL A 47 3.90 2.62 -9.35
CA VAL A 47 3.96 3.18 -7.99
C VAL A 47 5.20 4.03 -7.82
N TRP A 48 6.38 3.59 -8.30
CA TRP A 48 7.60 4.39 -8.25
C TRP A 48 7.46 5.72 -9.02
N ARG A 49 6.84 5.70 -10.20
CA ARG A 49 6.53 6.92 -10.94
C ARG A 49 5.52 7.80 -10.20
N GLY A 50 4.48 7.21 -9.61
CA GLY A 50 3.49 7.89 -8.77
C GLY A 50 4.16 8.60 -7.59
N LEU A 51 5.04 7.91 -6.87
CA LEU A 51 5.84 8.49 -5.78
C LEU A 51 6.74 9.63 -6.25
N LYS A 52 7.37 9.50 -7.42
CA LYS A 52 8.20 10.57 -7.99
C LYS A 52 7.39 11.82 -8.34
N ILE A 53 6.15 11.65 -8.79
CA ILE A 53 5.22 12.76 -9.03
C ILE A 53 4.74 13.33 -7.69
N ALA A 54 4.38 12.47 -6.73
CA ALA A 54 3.89 12.86 -5.41
C ALA A 54 4.92 13.67 -4.60
N ALA A 55 6.21 13.42 -4.80
CA ALA A 55 7.30 14.15 -4.17
C ALA A 55 7.56 15.55 -4.78
N ARG A 56 6.84 15.94 -5.85
CA ARG A 56 6.97 17.29 -6.42
C ARG A 56 6.37 18.33 -5.47
N PRO A 57 7.04 19.49 -5.30
CA PRO A 57 6.51 20.57 -4.46
C PRO A 57 5.18 21.11 -5.02
N PRO A 58 4.42 21.86 -4.20
CA PRO A 58 3.26 22.61 -4.68
C PRO A 58 3.59 23.56 -5.83
N ASP A 59 2.64 23.70 -6.74
CA ASP A 59 2.70 24.63 -7.88
C ASP A 59 1.34 25.36 -8.04
N PRO A 60 1.22 26.33 -8.96
CA PRO A 60 -0.03 27.07 -9.13
C PRO A 60 -1.26 26.24 -9.52
N GLU A 61 -1.06 25.11 -10.20
CA GLU A 61 -2.16 24.19 -10.58
C GLU A 61 -2.51 23.24 -9.43
N HIS A 62 -1.53 22.94 -8.55
CA HIS A 62 -1.64 22.07 -7.39
C HIS A 62 -1.13 22.77 -6.12
N PRO A 63 -1.90 23.71 -5.51
CA PRO A 63 -1.47 24.51 -4.37
C PRO A 63 -1.14 23.71 -3.10
N TYR A 64 -1.68 22.49 -2.98
CA TYR A 64 -1.42 21.57 -1.87
C TYR A 64 -0.38 20.48 -2.21
N GLY A 65 0.24 20.58 -3.39
CA GLY A 65 1.21 19.62 -3.90
C GLY A 65 0.57 18.42 -4.61
N HIS A 66 1.45 17.49 -5.00
CA HIS A 66 1.09 16.37 -5.86
C HIS A 66 0.87 15.06 -5.09
N GLY A 67 0.79 15.11 -3.75
CA GLY A 67 0.77 13.92 -2.89
C GLY A 67 -0.24 12.85 -3.30
N LYS A 68 -1.41 13.24 -3.83
CA LYS A 68 -2.45 12.32 -4.32
C LYS A 68 -2.03 11.45 -5.52
N ALA A 69 -0.95 11.77 -6.23
CA ALA A 69 -0.43 10.94 -7.31
C ALA A 69 -0.01 9.53 -6.84
N GLU A 70 0.42 9.38 -5.59
CA GLU A 70 0.76 8.08 -4.99
C GLU A 70 -0.48 7.17 -4.87
N PRO A 71 -1.56 7.54 -4.15
CA PRO A 71 -2.74 6.70 -4.05
C PRO A 71 -3.46 6.50 -5.39
N ILE A 72 -3.40 7.47 -6.32
CA ILE A 72 -3.92 7.27 -7.70
C ILE A 72 -3.16 6.14 -8.40
N ALA A 73 -1.82 6.16 -8.36
CA ALA A 73 -1.01 5.12 -8.97
C ALA A 73 -1.27 3.75 -8.32
N ALA A 74 -1.37 3.69 -7.00
CA ALA A 74 -1.70 2.46 -6.27
C ALA A 74 -3.10 1.92 -6.65
N ALA A 75 -4.12 2.79 -6.70
CA ALA A 75 -5.46 2.41 -7.11
C ALA A 75 -5.49 1.88 -8.56
N PHE A 76 -4.77 2.53 -9.47
CA PHE A 76 -4.68 2.10 -10.87
C PHE A 76 -4.09 0.69 -11.00
N VAL A 77 -2.99 0.41 -10.30
CA VAL A 77 -2.36 -0.93 -10.27
C VAL A 77 -3.32 -1.96 -9.68
N ALA A 78 -4.00 -1.63 -8.58
CA ALA A 78 -4.96 -2.53 -7.95
C ALA A 78 -6.14 -2.86 -8.87
N VAL A 79 -6.66 -1.88 -9.62
CA VAL A 79 -7.72 -2.10 -10.62
C VAL A 79 -7.25 -3.00 -11.77
N LEU A 80 -6.03 -2.78 -12.29
CA LEU A 80 -5.45 -3.66 -13.31
C LEU A 80 -5.31 -5.10 -12.81
N LEU A 81 -4.85 -5.27 -11.57
CA LEU A 81 -4.68 -6.58 -10.95
C LEU A 81 -6.03 -7.29 -10.76
N VAL A 82 -7.07 -6.57 -10.31
CA VAL A 82 -8.43 -7.10 -10.23
C VAL A 82 -8.95 -7.50 -11.61
N GLY A 83 -8.78 -6.64 -12.62
CA GLY A 83 -9.20 -6.94 -14.00
C GLY A 83 -8.51 -8.18 -14.57
N ALA A 84 -7.20 -8.33 -14.32
CA ALA A 84 -6.45 -9.52 -14.71
C ALA A 84 -6.95 -10.78 -13.98
N GLY A 85 -7.20 -10.69 -12.67
CA GLY A 85 -7.78 -11.78 -11.88
C GLY A 85 -9.16 -12.21 -12.39
N VAL A 86 -10.04 -11.27 -12.73
CA VAL A 86 -11.35 -11.57 -13.33
C VAL A 86 -11.18 -12.26 -14.69
N GLY A 87 -10.26 -11.77 -15.53
CA GLY A 87 -9.98 -12.38 -16.83
C GLY A 87 -9.54 -13.83 -16.71
N ILE A 88 -8.60 -14.11 -15.81
CA ILE A 88 -8.14 -15.48 -15.51
C ILE A 88 -9.30 -16.33 -14.99
N ALA A 89 -10.11 -15.82 -14.05
CA ALA A 89 -11.23 -16.56 -13.49
C ALA A 89 -12.25 -16.97 -14.57
N ILE A 90 -12.62 -16.04 -15.46
CA ILE A 90 -13.54 -16.32 -16.57
C ILE A 90 -12.96 -17.39 -17.50
N GLN A 91 -11.68 -17.27 -17.83
CA GLN A 91 -10.99 -18.23 -18.68
C GLN A 91 -10.93 -19.62 -18.03
N SER A 92 -10.51 -19.71 -16.76
CA SER A 92 -10.47 -20.98 -16.02
C SER A 92 -11.83 -21.64 -15.94
N VAL A 93 -12.92 -20.89 -15.70
CA VAL A 93 -14.28 -21.46 -15.65
C VAL A 93 -14.71 -22.00 -17.02
N HIS A 94 -14.34 -21.32 -18.10
CA HIS A 94 -14.64 -21.77 -19.47
C HIS A 94 -13.91 -23.07 -19.82
N GLU A 95 -12.62 -23.16 -19.47
CA GLU A 95 -11.77 -24.32 -19.74
C GLU A 95 -12.15 -25.52 -18.86
N ILE A 96 -12.53 -25.31 -17.58
CA ILE A 96 -13.07 -26.38 -16.73
C ILE A 96 -14.33 -27.01 -17.35
N ALA A 97 -15.15 -26.22 -18.05
CA ALA A 97 -16.37 -26.67 -18.68
C ALA A 97 -16.16 -27.27 -20.09
N SER A 98 -15.01 -27.05 -20.72
CA SER A 98 -14.75 -27.37 -22.13
C SER A 98 -13.55 -28.31 -22.25
N PRO A 99 -13.63 -29.47 -22.90
CA PRO A 99 -12.48 -30.35 -23.04
C PRO A 99 -11.32 -29.66 -23.79
N HIS A 100 -10.18 -29.47 -23.12
CA HIS A 100 -8.96 -28.93 -23.71
C HIS A 100 -7.76 -29.86 -23.47
N ARG A 101 -6.61 -29.47 -24.05
CA ARG A 101 -5.35 -30.19 -23.83
C ARG A 101 -4.82 -29.84 -22.45
N GLY A 102 -4.37 -30.85 -21.71
CA GLY A 102 -3.67 -30.65 -20.45
C GLY A 102 -2.31 -29.98 -20.64
N PRO A 103 -1.72 -29.46 -19.55
CA PRO A 103 -0.45 -28.75 -19.60
C PRO A 103 0.69 -29.66 -20.08
N ALA A 104 1.66 -29.11 -20.80
CA ALA A 104 2.85 -29.83 -21.25
C ALA A 104 3.84 -30.05 -20.09
N ALA A 105 4.51 -31.21 -20.04
CA ALA A 105 5.38 -31.56 -18.92
C ALA A 105 6.52 -30.55 -18.62
N PHE A 106 6.97 -29.79 -19.63
CA PHE A 106 8.00 -28.78 -19.43
C PHE A 106 7.52 -27.58 -18.59
N THR A 107 6.21 -27.30 -18.51
CA THR A 107 5.66 -26.19 -17.71
C THR A 107 5.94 -26.41 -16.23
N LEU A 108 5.82 -27.66 -15.76
CA LEU A 108 6.16 -28.04 -14.39
C LEU A 108 7.65 -27.82 -14.11
N VAL A 109 8.54 -28.22 -15.04
CA VAL A 109 9.99 -28.03 -14.89
C VAL A 109 10.34 -26.55 -14.80
N VAL A 110 9.76 -25.72 -15.66
CA VAL A 110 9.94 -24.26 -15.64
C VAL A 110 9.47 -23.70 -14.29
N LEU A 111 8.29 -24.09 -13.82
CA LEU A 111 7.73 -23.58 -12.57
C LEU A 111 8.54 -24.01 -11.35
N LEU A 112 9.01 -25.26 -11.30
CA LEU A 112 9.92 -25.74 -10.25
C LEU A 112 11.24 -24.98 -10.25
N ALA A 113 11.79 -24.66 -11.43
CA ALA A 113 12.99 -23.84 -11.54
C ALA A 113 12.75 -22.42 -11.00
N VAL A 114 11.61 -21.80 -11.31
CA VAL A 114 11.22 -20.50 -10.74
C VAL A 114 11.14 -20.58 -9.21
N ILE A 115 10.45 -21.59 -8.67
CA ILE A 115 10.30 -21.76 -7.21
C ILE A 115 11.67 -21.86 -6.54
N ALA A 116 12.58 -22.65 -7.12
CA ALA A 116 13.96 -22.78 -6.62
C ALA A 116 14.71 -21.44 -6.66
N ILE A 117 14.56 -20.66 -7.74
CA ILE A 117 15.18 -19.33 -7.86
C ILE A 117 14.61 -18.37 -6.82
N LYS A 118 13.28 -18.30 -6.64
CA LYS A 118 12.64 -17.42 -5.65
C LYS A 118 13.00 -17.80 -4.21
N GLU A 119 13.09 -19.09 -3.89
CA GLU A 119 13.56 -19.56 -2.57
C GLU A 119 15.05 -19.20 -2.36
N GLY A 120 15.89 -19.33 -3.40
CA GLY A 120 17.28 -18.87 -3.35
C GLY A 120 17.42 -17.36 -3.11
N LEU A 121 16.56 -16.55 -3.74
CA LEU A 121 16.46 -15.11 -3.50
C LEU A 121 16.01 -14.82 -2.06
N PHE A 122 14.94 -15.48 -1.57
CA PHE A 122 14.49 -15.36 -0.19
C PHE A 122 15.63 -15.61 0.79
N GLN A 123 16.35 -16.73 0.67
CA GLN A 123 17.43 -17.04 1.59
C GLN A 123 18.56 -16.01 1.53
N SER A 124 18.89 -15.51 0.34
CA SER A 124 19.95 -14.52 0.15
C SER A 124 19.57 -13.16 0.75
N VAL A 125 18.38 -12.65 0.42
CA VAL A 125 17.88 -11.36 0.92
C VAL A 125 17.60 -11.43 2.42
N ASN A 126 17.04 -12.54 2.92
CA ASN A 126 16.77 -12.72 4.35
C ASN A 126 18.06 -12.79 5.18
N ARG A 127 19.12 -13.47 4.69
CA ARG A 127 20.44 -13.46 5.35
C ARG A 127 21.00 -12.05 5.46
N VAL A 128 20.88 -11.24 4.41
CA VAL A 128 21.30 -9.82 4.44
C VAL A 128 20.43 -9.04 5.43
N GLY A 129 19.10 -9.17 5.36
CA GLY A 129 18.15 -8.50 6.23
C GLY A 129 18.41 -8.75 7.72
N ARG A 130 18.71 -10.00 8.10
CA ARG A 130 19.06 -10.36 9.48
C ARG A 130 20.40 -9.77 9.93
N ARG A 131 21.41 -9.69 9.04
CA ARG A 131 22.71 -9.11 9.38
C ARG A 131 22.64 -7.60 9.63
N ILE A 132 21.81 -6.89 8.88
CA ILE A 132 21.70 -5.42 8.97
C ILE A 132 20.55 -4.97 9.87
N GLY A 133 19.76 -5.90 10.43
CA GLY A 133 18.60 -5.59 11.27
C GLY A 133 17.50 -4.80 10.56
N SER A 134 17.39 -4.90 9.23
CA SER A 134 16.44 -4.09 8.46
C SER A 134 15.11 -4.81 8.30
N ALA A 135 14.07 -4.25 8.91
CA ALA A 135 12.69 -4.71 8.72
C ALA A 135 12.25 -4.62 7.25
N ALA A 136 12.66 -3.57 6.53
CA ALA A 136 12.33 -3.40 5.11
C ALA A 136 12.91 -4.52 4.23
N VAL A 137 14.19 -4.88 4.44
CA VAL A 137 14.83 -5.97 3.69
C VAL A 137 14.27 -7.34 4.07
N HIS A 138 13.85 -7.51 5.32
CA HIS A 138 13.15 -8.72 5.75
C HIS A 138 11.78 -8.86 5.07
N THR A 139 10.99 -7.78 5.01
CA THR A 139 9.70 -7.76 4.28
C THR A 139 9.87 -8.09 2.80
N ASP A 140 10.89 -7.52 2.15
CA ASP A 140 11.25 -7.83 0.75
C ASP A 140 11.59 -9.31 0.54
N ALA A 141 12.35 -9.91 1.47
CA ALA A 141 12.61 -11.34 1.43
C ALA A 141 11.31 -12.17 1.53
N TRP A 142 10.44 -11.82 2.48
CA TRP A 142 9.15 -12.51 2.65
C TRP A 142 8.23 -12.38 1.43
N HIS A 143 8.34 -11.29 0.67
CA HIS A 143 7.66 -11.16 -0.62
C HIS A 143 8.10 -12.26 -1.59
N HIS A 144 9.41 -12.47 -1.78
CA HIS A 144 9.89 -13.56 -2.64
C HIS A 144 9.39 -14.95 -2.21
N ARG A 145 9.25 -15.17 -0.89
CA ARG A 145 8.72 -16.42 -0.36
C ARG A 145 7.21 -16.56 -0.58
N SER A 146 6.45 -15.48 -0.41
CA SER A 146 5.01 -15.46 -0.69
C SER A 146 4.76 -15.87 -2.14
N ASP A 147 5.51 -15.29 -3.07
CA ASP A 147 5.41 -15.66 -4.47
C ASP A 147 5.83 -17.12 -4.74
N ALA A 148 6.85 -17.63 -4.05
CA ALA A 148 7.26 -19.02 -4.20
C ALA A 148 6.15 -19.97 -3.73
N VAL A 149 5.39 -19.59 -2.70
CA VAL A 149 4.23 -20.35 -2.21
C VAL A 149 3.08 -20.31 -3.20
N THR A 150 2.77 -19.16 -3.81
CA THR A 150 1.72 -19.08 -4.85
C THR A 150 2.12 -19.89 -6.10
N SER A 151 3.37 -19.76 -6.55
CA SER A 151 3.93 -20.60 -7.62
C SER A 151 3.91 -22.11 -7.26
N ALA A 152 4.14 -22.49 -6.00
CA ALA A 152 4.07 -23.89 -5.57
C ALA A 152 2.63 -24.45 -5.62
N ALA A 153 1.63 -23.64 -5.27
CA ALA A 153 0.23 -24.04 -5.42
C ALA A 153 -0.13 -24.32 -6.89
N ALA A 154 0.34 -23.47 -7.81
CA ALA A 154 0.18 -23.69 -9.25
C ALA A 154 0.93 -24.96 -9.72
N ALA A 155 2.13 -25.23 -9.19
CA ALA A 155 2.90 -26.43 -9.51
C ALA A 155 2.20 -27.72 -9.08
N ILE A 156 1.49 -27.70 -7.95
CA ILE A 156 0.68 -28.83 -7.50
C ILE A 156 -0.44 -29.12 -8.51
N GLY A 157 -1.14 -28.09 -9.00
CA GLY A 157 -2.18 -28.23 -10.03
C GLY A 157 -1.65 -28.87 -11.32
N ILE A 158 -0.55 -28.34 -11.85
CA ILE A 158 0.12 -28.89 -13.04
C ILE A 158 0.57 -30.33 -12.80
N ALA A 159 1.16 -30.63 -11.64
CA ALA A 159 1.63 -31.98 -11.33
C ALA A 159 0.47 -32.99 -11.28
N ILE A 160 -0.68 -32.62 -10.70
CA ILE A 160 -1.88 -33.47 -10.69
C ILE A 160 -2.38 -33.71 -12.12
N ALA A 161 -2.43 -32.67 -12.96
CA ALA A 161 -2.85 -32.81 -14.35
C ALA A 161 -1.92 -33.74 -15.16
N LEU A 162 -0.61 -33.65 -14.94
CA LEU A 162 0.39 -34.47 -15.63
C LEU A 162 0.40 -35.93 -15.15
N ILE A 163 0.34 -36.16 -13.83
CA ILE A 163 0.42 -37.51 -13.24
C ILE A 163 -0.91 -38.25 -13.42
N GLY A 164 -2.04 -37.55 -13.30
CA GLY A 164 -3.38 -38.12 -13.45
C GLY A 164 -3.71 -38.51 -14.89
N GLY A 165 -3.10 -37.85 -15.89
CA GLY A 165 -3.31 -38.15 -17.30
C GLY A 165 -4.73 -37.81 -17.76
N LYS A 166 -5.31 -38.66 -18.63
CA LYS A 166 -6.63 -38.38 -19.25
C LYS A 166 -7.74 -38.30 -18.20
N GLY A 167 -8.46 -37.18 -18.18
CA GLY A 167 -9.52 -36.84 -17.24
C GLY A 167 -9.09 -35.90 -16.10
N TYR A 168 -7.78 -35.68 -15.91
CA TYR A 168 -7.23 -34.78 -14.90
C TYR A 168 -6.70 -33.46 -15.48
N GLU A 169 -6.88 -33.21 -16.78
CA GLU A 169 -6.40 -32.01 -17.45
C GLU A 169 -6.91 -30.73 -16.77
N VAL A 170 -8.16 -30.75 -16.30
CA VAL A 170 -8.83 -29.64 -15.60
C VAL A 170 -8.21 -29.27 -14.24
N ALA A 171 -7.28 -30.07 -13.71
CA ALA A 171 -6.62 -29.77 -12.45
C ALA A 171 -5.73 -28.51 -12.54
N ASP A 172 -5.17 -28.24 -13.73
CA ASP A 172 -4.45 -26.99 -14.00
C ASP A 172 -5.39 -25.78 -13.91
N ASP A 173 -6.59 -25.90 -14.49
CA ASP A 173 -7.58 -24.81 -14.51
C ASP A 173 -8.19 -24.55 -13.14
N TRP A 174 -8.40 -25.58 -12.33
CA TRP A 174 -8.77 -25.42 -10.93
C TRP A 174 -7.68 -24.69 -10.13
N ALA A 175 -6.41 -24.98 -10.38
CA ALA A 175 -5.31 -24.26 -9.76
C ALA A 175 -5.23 -22.81 -10.25
N ALA A 176 -5.47 -22.57 -11.54
CA ALA A 176 -5.57 -21.23 -12.12
C ALA A 176 -6.74 -20.43 -11.53
N LEU A 177 -7.90 -21.07 -11.34
CA LEU A 177 -9.08 -20.46 -10.72
C LEU A 177 -8.80 -20.10 -9.26
N PHE A 178 -8.16 -21.00 -8.50
CA PHE A 178 -7.73 -20.70 -7.13
C PHE A 178 -6.76 -19.53 -7.10
N ALA A 179 -5.72 -19.54 -7.96
CA ALA A 179 -4.77 -18.45 -8.07
C ALA A 179 -5.45 -17.12 -8.42
N SER A 180 -6.44 -17.13 -9.32
CA SER A 180 -7.24 -15.93 -9.65
C SER A 180 -7.98 -15.38 -8.43
N GLY A 181 -8.49 -16.23 -7.55
CA GLY A 181 -9.12 -15.81 -6.29
C GLY A 181 -8.13 -15.12 -5.35
N VAL A 182 -6.90 -15.63 -5.26
CA VAL A 182 -5.81 -15.00 -4.48
C VAL A 182 -5.45 -13.64 -5.09
N ILE A 183 -5.29 -13.56 -6.42
CA ILE A 183 -4.99 -12.31 -7.14
C ILE A 183 -6.09 -11.27 -6.89
N LEU A 184 -7.37 -11.66 -7.00
CA LEU A 184 -8.52 -10.79 -6.74
C LEU A 184 -8.53 -10.28 -5.31
N PHE A 185 -8.32 -11.16 -4.33
CA PHE A 185 -8.25 -10.77 -2.92
C PHE A 185 -7.12 -9.76 -2.67
N THR A 186 -5.93 -10.01 -3.22
CA THR A 186 -4.79 -9.10 -3.12
C THR A 186 -5.10 -7.76 -3.79
N GLY A 187 -5.65 -7.76 -5.00
CA GLY A 187 -6.05 -6.55 -5.71
C GLY A 187 -7.06 -5.71 -4.93
N LEU A 188 -8.12 -6.32 -4.40
CA LEU A 188 -9.12 -5.61 -3.58
C LEU A 188 -8.53 -5.09 -2.27
N ARG A 189 -7.63 -5.85 -1.64
CA ARG A 189 -6.94 -5.44 -0.42
C ARG A 189 -6.01 -4.25 -0.67
N LEU A 190 -5.37 -4.16 -1.83
CA LEU A 190 -4.55 -3.02 -2.23
C LEU A 190 -5.39 -1.80 -2.64
N LEU A 191 -6.55 -2.03 -3.26
CA LEU A 191 -7.45 -0.97 -3.71
C LEU A 191 -8.02 -0.18 -2.54
N ARG A 192 -8.40 -0.86 -1.45
CA ARG A 192 -9.08 -0.23 -0.31
C ARG A 192 -8.27 0.91 0.34
N PRO A 193 -7.00 0.73 0.77
CA PRO A 193 -6.21 1.83 1.34
C PRO A 193 -6.00 2.99 0.35
N ALA A 194 -5.83 2.69 -0.95
CA ALA A 194 -5.65 3.72 -1.96
C ALA A 194 -6.91 4.58 -2.12
N VAL A 195 -8.09 3.96 -2.18
CA VAL A 195 -9.38 4.67 -2.23
C VAL A 195 -9.65 5.42 -0.93
N GLU A 196 -9.37 4.82 0.22
CA GLU A 196 -9.51 5.47 1.53
C GLU A 196 -8.65 6.74 1.62
N GLU A 197 -7.42 6.71 1.10
CA GLU A 197 -6.56 7.91 1.04
C GLU A 197 -7.10 8.97 0.05
N LEU A 198 -7.67 8.56 -1.08
CA LEU A 198 -8.34 9.48 -2.02
C LEU A 198 -9.58 10.13 -1.41
N MET A 199 -10.28 9.43 -0.52
CA MET A 199 -11.45 9.91 0.21
C MET A 199 -11.10 10.73 1.46
N ASP A 200 -9.84 11.15 1.63
CA ASP A 200 -9.37 11.91 2.79
C ASP A 200 -9.65 11.20 4.13
N ARG A 201 -9.42 9.88 4.20
CA ARG A 201 -9.53 9.13 5.46
C ARG A 201 -8.64 9.74 6.54
N SER A 202 -9.23 9.92 7.73
CA SER A 202 -8.53 10.38 8.92
C SER A 202 -7.38 9.43 9.28
N PRO A 203 -6.21 9.95 9.72
CA PRO A 203 -5.09 9.11 10.14
C PRO A 203 -5.41 8.26 11.36
N GLU A 204 -4.43 7.41 11.73
CA GLU A 204 -4.51 6.62 12.94
C GLU A 204 -4.83 7.49 14.18
N PRO A 205 -5.72 7.04 15.08
CA PRO A 205 -6.15 7.82 16.24
C PRO A 205 -4.99 8.36 17.09
N GLY A 206 -3.90 7.60 17.23
CA GLY A 206 -2.73 8.02 17.99
C GLY A 206 -2.06 9.29 17.45
N LEU A 207 -2.05 9.51 16.12
CA LEU A 207 -1.50 10.74 15.54
C LEU A 207 -2.41 11.94 15.83
N VAL A 208 -3.71 11.76 15.70
CA VAL A 208 -4.74 12.78 15.98
C VAL A 208 -4.69 13.19 17.45
N GLU A 209 -4.71 12.21 18.37
CA GLU A 209 -4.63 12.46 19.80
C GLU A 209 -3.34 13.19 20.20
N LYS A 210 -2.20 12.82 19.60
CA LYS A 210 -0.93 13.49 19.88
C LYS A 210 -0.95 14.93 19.39
N ALA A 211 -1.52 15.22 18.22
CA ALA A 211 -1.65 16.59 17.72
C ALA A 211 -2.56 17.44 18.62
N VAL A 212 -3.69 16.88 19.07
CA VAL A 212 -4.60 17.54 20.02
C VAL A 212 -3.89 17.85 21.34
N ARG A 213 -3.19 16.87 21.94
CA ARG A 213 -2.45 17.09 23.20
C ARG A 213 -1.41 18.20 23.09
N VAL A 214 -0.62 18.19 22.01
CA VAL A 214 0.41 19.23 21.79
C VAL A 214 -0.21 20.63 21.65
N ALA A 215 -1.39 20.73 21.04
CA ALA A 215 -2.11 21.99 20.93
C ALA A 215 -2.71 22.42 22.29
N GLU A 216 -3.36 21.52 23.02
CA GLU A 216 -3.98 21.78 24.32
C GLU A 216 -2.99 22.04 25.47
N ASP A 217 -1.74 21.62 25.33
CA ASP A 217 -0.68 21.93 26.29
C ASP A 217 -0.18 23.39 26.16
N ARG A 218 -0.59 24.14 25.12
CA ARG A 218 -0.20 25.54 24.94
C ARG A 218 -1.03 26.49 25.82
N PRO A 219 -0.38 27.46 26.50
CA PRO A 219 -1.10 28.48 27.27
C PRO A 219 -2.09 29.27 26.39
N GLY A 220 -3.24 29.64 26.96
CA GLY A 220 -4.31 30.37 26.27
C GLY A 220 -5.22 29.52 25.37
N VAL A 221 -4.91 28.22 25.20
CA VAL A 221 -5.81 27.27 24.53
C VAL A 221 -6.78 26.71 25.57
N HIS A 222 -8.09 26.84 25.34
CA HIS A 222 -9.10 26.23 26.20
C HIS A 222 -9.38 24.79 25.79
N ARG A 223 -9.54 24.55 24.48
CA ARG A 223 -9.87 23.25 23.92
C ARG A 223 -9.59 23.21 22.43
N VAL A 224 -9.24 22.03 21.90
CA VAL A 224 -9.36 21.76 20.46
C VAL A 224 -10.78 21.26 20.19
N GLU A 225 -11.63 22.07 19.58
CA GLU A 225 -13.02 21.66 19.27
C GLU A 225 -13.04 20.58 18.19
N LYS A 226 -12.20 20.76 17.16
CA LYS A 226 -12.19 19.93 15.97
C LYS A 226 -10.80 19.86 15.37
N LEU A 227 -10.40 18.67 14.94
CA LEU A 227 -9.20 18.45 14.14
C LEU A 227 -9.56 17.56 12.94
N LEU A 228 -9.51 18.13 11.75
CA LEU A 228 -9.58 17.39 10.49
C LEU A 228 -8.16 17.22 9.99
N MET A 229 -7.79 15.99 9.66
CA MET A 229 -6.45 15.69 9.14
C MET A 229 -6.59 14.72 7.98
N ARG A 230 -5.89 15.04 6.89
CA ARG A 230 -5.90 14.25 5.67
C ARG A 230 -4.46 13.94 5.24
N LYS A 231 -4.26 12.74 4.72
CA LYS A 231 -2.97 12.33 4.15
C LYS A 231 -2.86 12.80 2.70
N MET A 232 -1.68 13.27 2.35
CA MET A 232 -1.29 13.76 1.02
C MET A 232 0.05 13.11 0.65
N GLY A 233 0.02 11.83 0.24
CA GLY A 233 1.24 11.07 -0.02
C GLY A 233 2.07 10.92 1.25
N LEU A 234 3.29 11.48 1.28
CA LEU A 234 4.21 11.30 2.42
C LEU A 234 3.98 12.24 3.61
N TYR A 235 3.00 13.15 3.52
CA TYR A 235 2.74 14.17 4.53
C TYR A 235 1.25 14.34 4.84
N TYR A 236 0.94 15.09 5.90
CA TYR A 236 -0.41 15.41 6.33
C TYR A 236 -0.69 16.90 6.21
N ILE A 237 -1.94 17.21 5.85
CA ILE A 237 -2.52 18.55 5.93
C ILE A 237 -3.63 18.50 6.97
N ALA A 238 -3.69 19.50 7.84
CA ALA A 238 -4.64 19.56 8.94
C ALA A 238 -5.38 20.90 9.02
N ASP A 239 -6.64 20.83 9.42
CA ASP A 239 -7.49 21.96 9.74
C ASP A 239 -7.96 21.80 11.20
N MET A 240 -7.64 22.77 12.05
CA MET A 240 -7.86 22.71 13.49
C MET A 240 -8.72 23.89 13.95
N HIS A 241 -9.72 23.63 14.79
CA HIS A 241 -10.52 24.65 15.45
C HIS A 241 -10.07 24.74 16.91
N LEU A 242 -9.58 25.90 17.32
CA LEU A 242 -9.10 26.18 18.66
C LEU A 242 -10.05 27.12 19.38
N GLU A 243 -10.51 26.70 20.56
CA GLU A 243 -11.26 27.56 21.45
C GLU A 243 -10.32 28.37 22.34
N VAL A 244 -10.50 29.69 22.36
CA VAL A 244 -9.76 30.65 23.20
C VAL A 244 -10.72 31.56 23.96
N SER A 245 -10.18 32.40 24.86
CA SER A 245 -11.02 33.35 25.62
C SER A 245 -11.86 34.25 24.70
N PRO A 246 -13.18 34.41 24.94
CA PRO A 246 -14.06 35.25 24.11
C PRO A 246 -13.71 36.74 24.14
N THR A 247 -12.99 37.19 25.16
CA THR A 247 -12.61 38.60 25.33
C THR A 247 -11.24 38.92 24.74
N MET A 248 -10.58 37.91 24.14
CA MET A 248 -9.26 38.05 23.56
C MET A 248 -9.30 38.86 22.26
N THR A 249 -8.27 39.67 22.03
CA THR A 249 -8.15 40.39 20.76
C THR A 249 -7.78 39.43 19.62
N VAL A 250 -8.11 39.80 18.37
CA VAL A 250 -7.70 39.02 17.19
C VAL A 250 -6.19 38.82 17.12
N PHE A 251 -5.41 39.81 17.56
CA PHE A 251 -3.95 39.75 17.58
C PHE A 251 -3.41 38.70 18.57
N GLU A 252 -3.95 38.66 19.79
CA GLU A 252 -3.60 37.66 20.80
C GLU A 252 -4.00 36.26 20.34
N GLY A 253 -5.21 36.12 19.80
CA GLY A 253 -5.66 34.86 19.21
C GLY A 253 -4.73 34.39 18.09
N HIS A 254 -4.37 35.26 17.15
CA HIS A 254 -3.42 34.95 16.08
C HIS A 254 -2.06 34.49 16.64
N SER A 255 -1.58 35.13 17.70
CA SER A 255 -0.32 34.78 18.36
C SER A 255 -0.38 33.37 18.99
N ILE A 256 -1.49 33.02 19.64
CA ILE A 256 -1.72 31.67 20.19
C ILE A 256 -1.76 30.64 19.06
N ALA A 257 -2.55 30.90 18.01
CA ALA A 257 -2.64 30.01 16.86
C ALA A 257 -1.26 29.78 16.20
N HIS A 258 -0.45 30.84 16.06
CA HIS A 258 0.91 30.72 15.55
C HIS A 258 1.78 29.83 16.44
N GLY A 259 1.75 30.06 17.76
CA GLY A 259 2.49 29.25 18.73
C GLY A 259 2.06 27.77 18.75
N VAL A 260 0.76 27.49 18.60
CA VAL A 260 0.24 26.12 18.44
C VAL A 260 0.72 25.50 17.12
N LYS A 261 0.67 26.24 16.01
CA LYS A 261 1.13 25.77 14.70
C LYS A 261 2.60 25.33 14.75
N GLU A 262 3.47 26.13 15.36
CA GLU A 262 4.87 25.79 15.55
C GLU A 262 5.07 24.57 16.47
N ALA A 263 4.31 24.48 17.57
CA ALA A 263 4.37 23.34 18.49
C ALA A 263 4.06 22.02 17.80
N VAL A 264 2.94 22.00 17.07
CA VAL A 264 2.44 20.80 16.39
C VAL A 264 3.42 20.40 15.28
N ARG A 265 3.92 21.35 14.49
CA ARG A 265 4.93 21.06 13.45
C ARG A 265 6.25 20.54 14.03
N ALA A 266 6.71 21.08 15.17
CA ALA A 266 7.93 20.61 15.82
C ALA A 266 7.78 19.19 16.40
N ALA A 267 6.61 18.89 17.00
CA ALA A 267 6.33 17.58 17.59
C ALA A 267 5.97 16.51 16.55
N LEU A 268 5.39 16.92 15.42
CA LEU A 268 4.89 16.08 14.33
C LEU A 268 5.30 16.66 12.97
N PRO A 269 6.59 16.52 12.56
CA PRO A 269 7.11 17.10 11.33
C PRO A 269 6.41 16.64 10.05
N GLN A 270 5.72 15.49 10.10
CA GLN A 270 4.91 14.98 9.00
C GLN A 270 3.64 15.81 8.72
N ILE A 271 3.19 16.66 9.66
CA ILE A 271 2.09 17.62 9.43
C ILE A 271 2.70 18.86 8.79
N VAL A 272 2.74 18.89 7.46
CA VAL A 272 3.43 19.97 6.74
C VAL A 272 2.60 21.21 6.61
N GLU A 273 1.27 21.14 6.68
CA GLU A 273 0.39 22.32 6.68
C GLU A 273 -0.68 22.17 7.74
N LEU A 274 -0.90 23.25 8.49
CA LEU A 274 -1.86 23.33 9.58
C LEU A 274 -2.54 24.69 9.54
N THR A 275 -3.83 24.68 9.20
CA THR A 275 -4.72 25.83 9.26
C THR A 275 -5.43 25.82 10.60
N ILE A 276 -5.45 26.96 11.29
CA ILE A 276 -6.09 27.09 12.59
C ILE A 276 -7.19 28.14 12.49
N HIS A 277 -8.43 27.70 12.74
CA HIS A 277 -9.57 28.58 12.96
C HIS A 277 -9.72 28.82 14.46
N ILE A 278 -9.95 30.08 14.85
CA ILE A 278 -10.13 30.45 16.26
C ILE A 278 -11.62 30.60 16.54
N GLU A 279 -12.07 29.95 17.58
CA GLU A 279 -13.44 29.96 18.07
C GLU A 279 -13.48 30.56 19.49
N PRO A 280 -14.52 31.32 19.85
CA PRO A 280 -14.72 31.73 21.24
C PRO A 280 -15.12 30.53 22.10
N ALA A 281 -14.47 30.36 23.25
CA ALA A 281 -14.81 29.30 24.20
C ALA A 281 -16.26 29.44 24.70
N ARG A 282 -16.99 28.33 24.77
CA ARG A 282 -18.37 28.33 25.28
C ARG A 282 -18.39 28.61 26.79
N PRO A 283 -19.49 29.17 27.34
CA PRO A 283 -19.64 29.32 28.78
C PRO A 283 -19.48 27.97 29.50
N GLY A 284 -18.56 27.89 30.47
CA GLY A 284 -18.26 26.67 31.23
C GLY A 284 -17.12 25.81 30.69
N THR A 285 -16.49 26.18 29.57
CA THR A 285 -15.32 25.46 29.04
C THR A 285 -14.07 25.83 29.83
N ALA A 286 -13.64 24.95 30.73
CA ALA A 286 -12.43 25.16 31.53
C ALA A 286 -11.18 25.17 30.61
N PRO A 287 -10.14 25.96 30.95
CA PRO A 287 -8.90 25.96 30.18
C PRO A 287 -8.26 24.58 30.07
N ALA A 288 -7.54 24.36 28.97
CA ALA A 288 -6.74 23.18 28.79
C ALA A 288 -5.58 23.13 29.79
N ARG A 289 -4.92 21.97 29.90
CA ARG A 289 -3.98 21.63 30.98
C ARG A 289 -2.87 22.68 31.20
N GLY A 290 -2.43 23.38 30.15
CA GLY A 290 -1.38 24.40 30.22
C GLY A 290 -1.68 25.56 31.17
N GLU A 291 -2.95 25.99 31.27
CA GLU A 291 -3.35 27.10 32.16
C GLU A 291 -3.62 26.65 33.59
N ARG A 292 -4.07 25.42 33.81
CA ARG A 292 -4.30 24.89 35.17
C ARG A 292 -3.01 24.79 35.99
N ALA A 293 -1.85 24.70 35.34
CA ALA A 293 -0.55 24.68 35.98
C ALA A 293 -0.04 26.08 36.38
N GLN A 294 -0.61 27.16 35.84
CA GLN A 294 -0.17 28.54 36.07
C GLN A 294 -1.15 29.36 36.91
N ALA A 295 -2.33 28.84 37.24
CA ALA A 295 -3.24 29.49 38.17
C ALA A 295 -2.61 29.56 39.57
N PRO A 296 -2.46 30.75 40.17
CA PRO A 296 -2.02 30.86 41.55
C PRO A 296 -3.07 30.17 42.45
N ARG A 297 -2.60 29.37 43.42
CA ARG A 297 -3.43 28.76 44.47
C ARG A 297 -4.06 29.83 45.35
#